data_AF-A0A251XEA2-F1
#
_entry.id   AF-A0A251XEA2-F1
#
_cell.length_a   1.000
_cell.length_b   1.000
_cell.length_c   1.000
_cell.angle_alpha   90.00
_cell.angle_beta   90.00
_cell.angle_gamma   90.00
#
_symmetry.space_group_name_H-M   'P 1'
#
loop_
_entity.id
_entity.type
_entity.pdbx_description
1 polymer ?
#
loop_
_entity_poly.entity_id
_entity_poly.type
_entity_poly.pdbx_seq_one_letter_code
_entity_poly.pdbx_strand_id
1 'polypeptide(L)'
;MAVTGADADAIRVGARRAAVLPSIGSRRPLGTEAVTLEGGLLAAWQERNRSRTIPHAIASMTTSGNLDDLRAAVDGPRERPVPRYPFLDTDVYKTLEGVAYEVGRGAATAEMRAFLHEATDVLERVQAADGYIGSYVQRPGSDREPWSDLAWGHELYNLGHLIQAAVADSRQGGDGRLLAVARRFADAAVREFGPGARAEVCGHPEVEMALVELHRETGERAYLDLASAFVDRRGHGTVATRIFPAEYFQDAHPFREMPAVTGHAVRMAYLAAGATDVATETGDADLLAASVRLFDDAVRTRLYVTGGLGSRHSDEAIGDAYELPSERSYSETCAAIAVMQWAWRLFLATGEPRFLDTFETVLVNAYAVGLSADGTGFFYDNPLQRRPDHHAQSGAETRAS
;
A
#
# COMPACT_ATOMS: atom_id res chain seq x y z
N MET A 1 2.91 -10.43 17.45
CA MET A 1 2.30 -10.76 18.76
C MET A 1 1.61 -9.52 19.31
N ALA A 2 0.43 -9.65 19.92
CA ALA A 2 -0.32 -8.54 20.53
C ALA A 2 -0.54 -8.79 22.03
N VAL A 3 -0.40 -7.76 22.85
CA VAL A 3 -0.56 -7.84 24.32
C VAL A 3 -1.96 -7.36 24.72
N THR A 4 -2.58 -8.00 25.71
CA THR A 4 -3.87 -7.59 26.31
C THR A 4 -3.70 -6.38 27.21
N GLY A 5 -4.67 -5.46 27.21
CA GLY A 5 -4.56 -4.12 27.81
C GLY A 5 -4.25 -3.98 29.31
N ALA A 6 -4.19 -5.06 30.10
CA ALA A 6 -3.95 -4.98 31.55
C ALA A 6 -2.45 -4.80 31.94
N ASP A 7 -1.50 -5.06 31.04
CA ASP A 7 -0.06 -4.85 31.27
C ASP A 7 0.49 -3.56 30.60
N ALA A 8 -0.39 -2.73 30.03
CA ALA A 8 0.01 -1.61 29.17
C ALA A 8 0.72 -0.46 29.90
N ASP A 9 0.44 -0.24 31.19
CA ASP A 9 1.00 0.88 31.97
C ASP A 9 2.45 0.65 32.41
N ALA A 10 2.98 -0.58 32.25
CA ALA A 10 4.37 -0.93 32.58
C ALA A 10 5.29 -1.07 31.35
N ILE A 11 4.74 -0.96 30.13
CA ILE A 11 5.54 -0.97 28.90
C ILE A 11 6.01 0.46 28.65
N ARG A 12 7.27 0.74 29.00
CA ARG A 12 8.00 1.85 28.37
C ARG A 12 7.86 1.65 26.86
N VAL A 13 7.06 2.49 26.19
CA VAL A 13 6.98 2.50 24.73
C VAL A 13 8.40 2.70 24.24
N GLY A 14 9.01 1.66 23.67
CA GLY A 14 10.30 1.79 22.99
C GLY A 14 10.22 2.92 21.97
N ALA A 15 11.34 3.57 21.66
CA ALA A 15 11.33 4.72 20.77
C ALA A 15 10.76 4.38 19.39
N ARG A 16 10.83 3.09 18.99
CA ARG A 16 10.40 2.63 17.67
C ARG A 16 9.05 1.90 17.70
N ARG A 17 8.09 2.42 16.93
CA ARG A 17 6.69 2.02 16.92
C ARG A 17 6.35 1.08 15.76
N ALA A 18 5.20 0.40 15.84
CA ALA A 18 4.75 -0.57 14.84
C ALA A 18 4.18 0.11 13.57
N ALA A 19 4.15 -0.64 12.45
CA ALA A 19 3.65 -0.16 11.16
C ALA A 19 2.17 0.26 11.18
N VAL A 20 1.34 -0.50 11.89
CA VAL A 20 -0.08 -0.22 12.10
C VAL A 20 -0.27 -0.01 13.59
N LEU A 21 -0.83 1.12 14.03
CA LEU A 21 -0.91 1.46 15.44
C LEU A 21 -2.27 2.08 15.81
N PRO A 22 -3.33 1.26 15.95
CA PRO A 22 -4.65 1.76 16.34
C PRO A 22 -4.59 2.55 17.64
N SER A 23 -5.23 3.72 17.66
CA SER A 23 -5.29 4.56 18.86
C SER A 23 -6.27 4.00 19.89
N ILE A 24 -7.27 3.26 19.39
CA ILE A 24 -8.29 2.57 20.17
C ILE A 24 -8.34 1.08 19.81
N GLY A 25 -8.69 0.25 20.80
CA GLY A 25 -8.75 -1.20 20.64
C GLY A 25 -8.18 -1.95 21.86
N SER A 26 -8.50 -3.25 21.94
CA SER A 26 -8.07 -4.11 23.05
C SER A 26 -6.69 -4.75 22.83
N ARG A 27 -6.14 -4.62 21.62
CA ARG A 27 -4.87 -5.22 21.18
C ARG A 27 -3.89 -4.13 20.80
N ARG A 28 -2.66 -4.25 21.30
CA ARG A 28 -1.56 -3.37 20.90
C ARG A 28 -0.49 -4.16 20.16
N PRO A 29 -0.08 -3.72 18.96
CA PRO A 29 1.02 -4.33 18.23
C PRO A 29 2.34 -4.02 18.93
N LEU A 30 3.28 -4.95 18.84
CA LEU A 30 4.64 -4.75 19.33
C LEU A 30 5.44 -3.92 18.30
N GLY A 31 6.19 -2.94 18.80
CA GLY A 31 7.13 -2.15 18.00
C GLY A 31 8.37 -2.95 17.57
N THR A 32 9.14 -2.39 16.65
CA THR A 32 10.33 -3.04 16.07
C THR A 32 11.46 -3.28 17.07
N GLU A 33 11.55 -2.50 18.15
CA GLU A 33 12.49 -2.74 19.25
C GLU A 33 12.07 -3.89 20.18
N ALA A 34 10.78 -4.24 20.20
CA ALA A 34 10.26 -5.24 21.12
C ALA A 34 10.43 -6.69 20.59
N VAL A 35 10.80 -6.85 19.32
CA VAL A 35 10.91 -8.18 18.68
C VAL A 35 12.20 -8.23 17.86
N THR A 36 13.07 -9.17 18.19
CA THR A 36 14.26 -9.52 17.39
C THR A 36 14.08 -10.91 16.80
N LEU A 37 14.38 -11.06 15.51
CA LEU A 37 14.38 -12.35 14.83
C LEU A 37 15.79 -12.95 14.87
N GLU A 38 16.01 -13.92 15.75
CA GLU A 38 17.35 -14.52 15.94
C GLU A 38 17.67 -15.64 14.94
N GLY A 39 16.66 -16.19 14.26
CA GLY A 39 16.84 -17.29 13.30
C GLY A 39 15.54 -17.74 12.65
N GLY A 40 15.64 -18.79 11.81
CA GLY A 40 14.51 -19.36 11.09
C GLY A 40 14.12 -18.61 9.81
N LEU A 41 12.98 -18.97 9.25
CA LEU A 41 12.52 -18.51 7.94
C LEU A 41 12.42 -16.97 7.86
N LEU A 42 11.76 -16.35 8.84
CA LEU A 42 11.54 -14.90 8.84
C LEU A 42 12.84 -14.11 9.05
N ALA A 43 13.76 -14.61 9.88
CA ALA A 43 15.09 -13.99 10.03
C ALA A 43 15.89 -14.08 8.71
N ALA A 44 15.81 -15.22 8.01
CA ALA A 44 16.47 -15.41 6.72
C ALA A 44 15.88 -14.50 5.63
N TRP A 45 14.56 -14.28 5.62
CA TRP A 45 13.92 -13.33 4.71
C TRP A 45 14.27 -11.88 5.03
N GLN A 46 14.28 -11.50 6.31
CA GLN A 46 14.74 -10.17 6.72
C GLN A 46 16.18 -9.92 6.28
N GLU A 47 17.07 -10.89 6.48
CA GLU A 47 18.46 -10.79 6.02
C GLU A 47 18.57 -10.71 4.50
N ARG A 48 17.81 -11.52 3.77
CA ARG A 48 17.76 -11.47 2.30
C ARG A 48 17.30 -10.11 1.80
N ASN A 49 16.26 -9.55 2.41
CA ASN A 49 15.76 -8.23 2.03
C ASN A 49 16.84 -7.16 2.23
N ARG A 50 17.50 -7.19 3.39
CA ARG A 50 18.58 -6.27 3.72
C ARG A 50 19.80 -6.39 2.80
N SER A 51 20.28 -7.61 2.58
CA SER A 51 21.56 -7.86 1.89
C SER A 51 21.45 -7.96 0.36
N ARG A 52 20.25 -8.21 -0.18
CA ARG A 52 20.03 -8.47 -1.61
C ARG A 52 18.94 -7.61 -2.21
N THR A 53 17.74 -7.66 -1.63
CA THR A 53 16.54 -7.10 -2.28
C THR A 53 16.50 -5.58 -2.27
N ILE A 54 16.76 -4.93 -1.14
CA ILE A 54 16.77 -3.46 -1.05
C ILE A 54 17.90 -2.87 -1.91
N PRO A 55 19.17 -3.36 -1.85
CA PRO A 55 20.21 -2.89 -2.77
C PRO A 55 19.83 -3.08 -4.24
N HIS A 56 19.24 -4.23 -4.60
CA HIS A 56 18.75 -4.47 -5.94
C HIS A 56 17.65 -3.47 -6.35
N ALA A 57 16.69 -3.17 -5.48
CA ALA A 57 15.64 -2.19 -5.74
C ALA A 57 16.21 -0.78 -5.97
N ILE A 58 17.18 -0.35 -5.13
CA ILE A 58 17.87 0.93 -5.28
C ILE A 58 18.62 1.01 -6.62
N ALA A 59 19.37 -0.03 -6.98
CA ALA A 59 20.09 -0.10 -8.24
C ALA A 59 19.14 -0.09 -9.47
N SER A 60 18.04 -0.85 -9.38
CA SER A 60 17.02 -0.92 -10.43
C SER A 60 16.33 0.43 -10.62
N MET A 61 15.93 1.12 -9.55
CA MET A 61 15.35 2.47 -9.65
C MET A 61 16.35 3.51 -10.15
N THR A 62 17.62 3.39 -9.81
CA THR A 62 18.68 4.25 -10.34
C THR A 62 18.81 4.07 -11.85
N THR A 63 18.72 2.82 -12.33
CA THR A 63 18.79 2.48 -13.75
C THR A 63 17.55 2.94 -14.50
N SER A 64 16.36 2.72 -13.93
CA SER A 64 15.07 3.12 -14.49
C SER A 64 14.83 4.63 -14.42
N GLY A 65 15.49 5.31 -13.49
CA GLY A 65 15.48 6.76 -13.37
C GLY A 65 14.32 7.33 -12.54
N ASN A 66 13.65 6.54 -11.69
CA ASN A 66 12.48 7.00 -10.94
C ASN A 66 12.73 8.29 -10.12
N LEU A 67 13.87 8.39 -9.42
CA LEU A 67 14.22 9.62 -8.68
C LEU A 67 14.46 10.81 -9.60
N ASP A 68 15.02 10.57 -10.78
CA ASP A 68 15.28 11.63 -11.73
C ASP A 68 14.00 12.13 -12.42
N ASP A 69 12.96 11.31 -12.51
CA ASP A 69 11.65 11.74 -13.00
C ASP A 69 11.03 12.77 -12.05
N LEU A 70 11.17 12.57 -10.73
CA LEU A 70 10.85 13.58 -9.72
C LEU A 70 11.69 14.85 -9.92
N ARG A 71 13.01 14.70 -10.09
CA ARG A 71 13.93 15.85 -10.29
C ARG A 71 13.58 16.68 -11.51
N ALA A 72 13.09 16.05 -12.58
CA ALA A 72 12.75 16.73 -13.82
C ALA A 72 11.70 17.83 -13.62
N ALA A 73 10.84 17.73 -12.59
CA ALA A 73 9.85 18.75 -12.25
C ALA A 73 10.45 20.14 -11.99
N VAL A 74 11.70 20.20 -11.51
CA VAL A 74 12.40 21.47 -11.20
C VAL A 74 13.66 21.68 -12.03
N ASP A 75 14.34 20.59 -12.41
CA ASP A 75 15.62 20.66 -13.16
C ASP A 75 15.39 20.81 -14.68
N GLY A 76 14.17 20.63 -15.17
CA GLY A 76 13.84 20.66 -16.59
C GLY A 76 14.01 19.30 -17.30
N PRO A 77 13.83 19.26 -18.63
CA PRO A 77 13.77 18.01 -19.39
C PRO A 77 15.10 17.25 -19.32
N ARG A 78 15.00 15.95 -19.10
CA ARG A 78 16.13 15.00 -19.13
C ARG A 78 16.14 14.30 -20.50
N GLU A 79 17.31 13.85 -20.97
CA GLU A 79 17.44 13.00 -22.16
C GLU A 79 16.96 11.57 -21.87
N ARG A 80 15.66 11.39 -21.60
CA ARG A 80 15.02 10.10 -21.33
C ARG A 80 13.58 10.04 -21.85
N PRO A 81 13.03 8.84 -22.09
CA PRO A 81 11.61 8.68 -22.38
C PRO A 81 10.73 9.16 -21.23
N VAL A 82 9.55 9.69 -21.56
CA VAL A 82 8.53 10.06 -20.57
C VAL A 82 8.09 8.80 -19.81
N PRO A 83 7.97 8.86 -18.47
CA PRO A 83 7.41 7.78 -17.66
C PRO A 83 6.11 7.24 -18.24
N ARG A 84 6.05 5.93 -18.46
CA ARG A 84 4.86 5.27 -19.01
C ARG A 84 3.69 5.29 -18.03
N TYR A 85 3.98 5.17 -16.74
CA TYR A 85 2.98 4.98 -15.70
C TYR A 85 2.96 6.17 -14.73
N PRO A 86 1.77 6.58 -14.28
CA PRO A 86 1.64 7.74 -13.39
C PRO A 86 2.04 7.44 -11.92
N PHE A 87 2.26 6.17 -11.59
CA PHE A 87 2.53 5.69 -10.23
C PHE A 87 4.00 5.31 -9.97
N LEU A 88 4.93 5.61 -10.89
CA LEU A 88 6.35 5.24 -10.74
C LEU A 88 7.05 5.92 -9.55
N ASP A 89 6.49 7.02 -9.05
CA ASP A 89 6.96 7.65 -7.81
C ASP A 89 6.83 6.69 -6.60
N THR A 90 5.84 5.78 -6.63
CA THR A 90 5.60 4.86 -5.52
C THR A 90 6.67 3.79 -5.36
N ASP A 91 7.46 3.51 -6.39
CA ASP A 91 8.61 2.61 -6.26
C ASP A 91 9.65 3.20 -5.31
N VAL A 92 9.87 4.53 -5.40
CA VAL A 92 10.73 5.28 -4.47
C VAL A 92 10.12 5.23 -3.08
N TYR A 93 8.82 5.53 -2.95
CA TYR A 93 8.16 5.60 -1.64
C TYR A 93 8.14 4.26 -0.91
N LYS A 94 7.78 3.17 -1.57
CA LYS A 94 7.79 1.81 -0.98
C LYS A 94 9.20 1.37 -0.61
N THR A 95 10.21 1.75 -1.40
CA THR A 95 11.61 1.47 -1.04
C THR A 95 12.05 2.29 0.16
N LEU A 96 11.65 3.55 0.27
CA LEU A 96 11.89 4.38 1.47
C LEU A 96 11.25 3.76 2.71
N GLU A 97 10.02 3.24 2.60
CA GLU A 97 9.36 2.53 3.71
C GLU A 97 10.18 1.32 4.18
N GLY A 98 10.65 0.48 3.25
CA GLY A 98 11.50 -0.66 3.56
C GLY A 98 12.83 -0.25 4.21
N VAL A 99 13.48 0.79 3.69
CA VAL A 99 14.72 1.36 4.23
C VAL A 99 14.50 1.93 5.63
N ALA A 100 13.39 2.61 5.89
CA ALA A 100 13.06 3.16 7.21
C ALA A 100 13.05 2.06 8.28
N TYR A 101 12.47 0.90 8.00
CA TYR A 101 12.51 -0.24 8.93
C TYR A 101 13.92 -0.81 9.16
N GLU A 102 14.81 -0.80 8.15
CA GLU A 102 16.21 -1.21 8.35
C GLU A 102 17.01 -0.16 9.15
N VAL A 103 16.72 1.14 8.97
CA VAL A 103 17.28 2.22 9.79
C VAL A 103 16.82 2.05 11.24
N GLY A 104 15.51 1.80 11.43
CA GLY A 104 14.89 1.48 12.70
C GLY A 104 15.30 0.14 13.32
N ARG A 105 16.07 -0.69 12.62
CA ARG A 105 16.72 -1.87 13.22
C ARG A 105 18.19 -1.61 13.57
N GLY A 106 18.73 -0.45 13.19
CA GLY A 106 20.16 -0.20 13.23
C GLY A 106 20.95 -1.05 12.22
N ALA A 107 20.26 -1.59 11.21
CA ALA A 107 20.78 -2.56 10.26
C ALA A 107 20.99 -1.99 8.85
N ALA A 108 20.50 -0.77 8.58
CA ALA A 108 20.66 -0.10 7.29
C ALA A 108 22.13 0.14 6.92
N THR A 109 22.46 -0.20 5.68
CA THR A 109 23.77 0.05 5.07
C THR A 109 23.97 1.54 4.77
N ALA A 110 25.21 1.93 4.44
CA ALA A 110 25.51 3.30 4.01
C ALA A 110 24.75 3.69 2.74
N GLU A 111 24.59 2.75 1.80
CA GLU A 111 23.82 2.94 0.56
C GLU A 111 22.34 3.21 0.86
N MET A 112 21.72 2.44 1.74
CA MET A 112 20.33 2.65 2.15
C MET A 112 20.12 4.04 2.78
N ARG A 113 21.04 4.46 3.66
CA ARG A 113 20.98 5.79 4.28
C ARG A 113 21.17 6.91 3.27
N ALA A 114 22.09 6.73 2.33
CA ALA A 114 22.30 7.67 1.24
C ALA A 114 21.03 7.81 0.39
N PHE A 115 20.40 6.70 0.02
CA PHE A 115 19.15 6.71 -0.73
C PHE A 115 18.02 7.41 0.04
N LEU A 116 17.85 7.13 1.35
CA LEU A 116 16.85 7.80 2.20
C LEU A 116 17.04 9.33 2.20
N HIS A 117 18.28 9.79 2.41
CA HIS A 117 18.57 11.22 2.43
C HIS A 117 18.39 11.86 1.05
N GLU A 118 18.93 11.23 0.00
CA GLU A 118 18.85 11.75 -1.37
C GLU A 118 17.40 11.85 -1.86
N ALA A 119 16.59 10.82 -1.62
CA ALA A 119 15.18 10.83 -1.99
C ALA A 119 14.42 11.91 -1.21
N THR A 120 14.67 12.05 0.10
CA THR A 120 14.04 13.09 0.93
C THR A 120 14.43 14.49 0.45
N ASP A 121 15.70 14.73 0.13
CA ASP A 121 16.19 16.01 -0.42
C ASP A 121 15.52 16.33 -1.77
N VAL A 122 15.32 15.32 -2.63
CA VAL A 122 14.60 15.50 -3.89
C VAL A 122 13.15 15.85 -3.62
N LEU A 123 12.46 15.13 -2.73
CA LEU A 123 11.05 15.34 -2.44
C LEU A 123 10.78 16.73 -1.84
N GLU A 124 11.63 17.21 -0.93
CA GLU A 124 11.55 18.58 -0.41
C GLU A 124 11.72 19.62 -1.52
N ARG A 125 12.65 19.39 -2.46
CA ARG A 125 12.94 20.33 -3.54
C ARG A 125 11.84 20.40 -4.58
N VAL A 126 11.23 19.27 -4.94
CA VAL A 126 10.24 19.18 -6.03
C VAL A 126 8.81 19.48 -5.56
N GLN A 127 8.57 19.45 -4.24
CA GLN A 127 7.26 19.74 -3.68
C GLN A 127 6.81 21.16 -4.03
N ALA A 128 5.64 21.28 -4.67
CA ALA A 128 5.06 22.55 -5.06
C ALA A 128 4.74 23.43 -3.83
N ALA A 129 4.48 24.71 -4.07
CA ALA A 129 4.18 25.67 -3.01
C ALA A 129 2.92 25.27 -2.20
N ASP A 130 1.91 24.73 -2.87
CA ASP A 130 0.69 24.20 -2.25
C ASP A 130 0.89 22.82 -1.59
N GLY A 131 2.05 22.18 -1.76
CA GLY A 131 2.37 20.88 -1.17
C GLY A 131 2.23 19.70 -2.12
N TYR A 132 1.74 19.90 -3.34
CA TYR A 132 1.58 18.82 -4.32
C TYR A 132 2.92 18.21 -4.76
N ILE A 133 2.94 16.87 -4.93
CA ILE A 133 4.04 16.11 -5.54
C ILE A 133 3.46 15.11 -6.54
N GLY A 134 3.95 15.12 -7.77
CA GLY A 134 3.64 14.07 -8.73
C GLY A 134 4.47 14.25 -9.98
N SER A 135 5.51 13.44 -10.14
CA SER A 135 6.45 13.58 -11.27
C SER A 135 5.71 13.48 -12.61
N TYR A 136 4.70 12.61 -12.67
CA TYR A 136 3.91 12.43 -13.87
C TYR A 136 3.16 13.71 -14.26
N VAL A 137 2.58 14.46 -13.31
CA VAL A 137 1.85 15.70 -13.60
C VAL A 137 2.81 16.88 -13.77
N GLN A 138 3.83 16.97 -12.90
CA GLN A 138 4.79 18.07 -12.85
C GLN A 138 5.93 17.98 -13.89
N ARG A 139 5.97 16.92 -14.71
CA ARG A 139 7.02 16.75 -15.73
C ARG A 139 7.07 17.94 -16.71
N PRO A 140 8.26 18.31 -17.20
CA PRO A 140 8.40 19.33 -18.24
C PRO A 140 7.57 19.03 -19.48
N GLY A 141 6.81 20.02 -19.95
CA GLY A 141 5.95 19.89 -21.13
C GLY A 141 4.64 19.12 -20.90
N SER A 142 4.32 18.78 -19.64
CA SER A 142 2.99 18.29 -19.28
C SER A 142 1.94 19.39 -19.44
N ASP A 143 0.79 19.03 -20.01
CA ASP A 143 -0.44 19.83 -20.08
C ASP A 143 -1.48 19.37 -19.05
N ARG A 144 -1.08 18.48 -18.14
CA ARG A 144 -1.96 17.92 -17.11
C ARG A 144 -2.01 18.83 -15.90
N GLU A 145 -3.22 19.08 -15.43
CA GLU A 145 -3.44 19.72 -14.13
C GLU A 145 -3.50 18.65 -13.01
N PRO A 146 -3.05 18.99 -11.79
CA PRO A 146 -3.30 18.16 -10.62
C PRO A 146 -4.77 17.76 -10.51
N TRP A 147 -5.02 16.51 -10.11
CA TRP A 147 -6.35 15.98 -9.81
C TRP A 147 -7.31 15.90 -11.00
N SER A 148 -6.80 16.03 -12.23
CA SER A 148 -7.61 16.06 -13.45
C SER A 148 -8.05 14.67 -13.95
N ASP A 149 -7.39 13.59 -13.49
CA ASP A 149 -7.69 12.22 -13.88
C ASP A 149 -7.61 11.29 -12.66
N LEU A 150 -8.64 11.26 -11.83
CA LEU A 150 -8.64 10.43 -10.62
C LEU A 150 -8.84 8.94 -10.91
N ALA A 151 -9.32 8.58 -12.11
CA ALA A 151 -9.50 7.18 -12.50
C ALA A 151 -8.16 6.48 -12.79
N TRP A 152 -7.23 7.17 -13.48
CA TRP A 152 -5.94 6.60 -13.88
C TRP A 152 -4.71 7.36 -13.40
N GLY A 153 -4.84 8.61 -12.96
CA GLY A 153 -3.71 9.46 -12.58
C GLY A 153 -2.96 9.01 -11.32
N HIS A 154 -3.53 8.12 -10.49
CA HIS A 154 -2.91 7.57 -9.29
C HIS A 154 -2.34 8.61 -8.30
N GLU A 155 -2.74 9.88 -8.38
CA GLU A 155 -2.14 10.95 -7.57
C GLU A 155 -2.37 10.74 -6.07
N LEU A 156 -3.57 10.30 -5.68
CA LEU A 156 -3.87 9.95 -4.28
C LEU A 156 -3.21 8.62 -3.85
N TYR A 157 -3.03 7.67 -4.76
CA TYR A 157 -2.25 6.44 -4.52
C TYR A 157 -0.76 6.74 -4.29
N ASN A 158 -0.22 7.70 -5.03
CA ASN A 158 1.14 8.20 -4.82
C ASN A 158 1.27 8.88 -3.46
N LEU A 159 0.28 9.71 -3.09
CA LEU A 159 0.21 10.35 -1.79
C LEU A 159 0.21 9.33 -0.65
N GLY A 160 -0.65 8.33 -0.66
CA GLY A 160 -0.69 7.43 0.49
C GLY A 160 0.56 6.57 0.61
N HIS A 161 1.19 6.13 -0.49
CA HIS A 161 2.47 5.44 -0.39
C HIS A 161 3.59 6.34 0.16
N LEU A 162 3.58 7.63 -0.19
CA LEU A 162 4.48 8.61 0.44
C LEU A 162 4.18 8.75 1.95
N ILE A 163 2.91 8.80 2.32
CA ILE A 163 2.50 8.83 3.73
C ILE A 163 2.97 7.59 4.47
N GLN A 164 2.81 6.38 3.91
CA GLN A 164 3.26 5.13 4.54
C GLN A 164 4.77 5.15 4.79
N ALA A 165 5.56 5.58 3.80
CA ALA A 165 7.00 5.75 3.93
C ALA A 165 7.38 6.75 5.03
N ALA A 166 6.69 7.89 5.06
CA ALA A 166 6.93 8.96 6.03
C ALA A 166 6.55 8.58 7.46
N VAL A 167 5.43 7.87 7.63
CA VAL A 167 5.01 7.32 8.91
C VAL A 167 5.99 6.24 9.39
N ALA A 168 6.46 5.37 8.50
CA ALA A 168 7.49 4.39 8.84
C ALA A 168 8.77 5.09 9.33
N ASP A 169 9.30 6.06 8.58
CA ASP A 169 10.48 6.83 8.97
C ASP A 169 10.32 7.51 10.33
N SER A 170 9.20 8.23 10.55
CA SER A 170 8.89 8.87 11.84
C SER A 170 8.85 7.85 12.99
N ARG A 171 8.18 6.72 12.79
CA ARG A 171 8.04 5.67 13.80
C ARG A 171 9.33 4.91 14.06
N GLN A 172 10.29 4.95 13.15
CA GLN A 172 11.61 4.33 13.31
C GLN A 172 12.68 5.29 13.84
N GLY A 173 12.32 6.53 14.15
CA GLY A 173 13.21 7.55 14.73
C GLY A 173 13.90 8.42 13.68
N GLY A 174 13.26 8.61 12.52
CA GLY A 174 13.68 9.58 11.51
C GLY A 174 13.64 11.02 12.02
N ASP A 175 14.22 11.93 11.25
CA ASP A 175 14.38 13.35 11.62
C ASP A 175 13.13 14.22 11.39
N GLY A 176 12.06 13.62 10.85
CA GLY A 176 10.77 14.27 10.62
C GLY A 176 10.67 15.02 9.29
N ARG A 177 11.74 15.09 8.47
CA ARG A 177 11.72 15.76 7.17
C ARG A 177 10.74 15.10 6.20
N LEU A 178 10.83 13.77 6.06
CA LEU A 178 9.92 13.01 5.19
C LEU A 178 8.46 13.13 5.66
N LEU A 179 8.22 13.15 6.98
CA LEU A 179 6.89 13.40 7.55
C LEU A 179 6.36 14.79 7.22
N ALA A 180 7.19 15.83 7.27
CA ALA A 180 6.79 17.19 6.90
C ALA A 180 6.38 17.28 5.42
N VAL A 181 7.13 16.62 4.53
CA VAL A 181 6.80 16.52 3.10
C VAL A 181 5.44 15.84 2.91
N ALA A 182 5.25 14.65 3.49
CA ALA A 182 4.00 13.91 3.34
C ALA A 182 2.78 14.69 3.87
N ARG A 183 2.92 15.38 5.01
CA ARG A 183 1.86 16.23 5.58
C ARG A 183 1.45 17.35 4.65
N ARG A 184 2.39 18.07 4.04
CA ARG A 184 2.06 19.14 3.10
C ARG A 184 1.29 18.63 1.88
N PHE A 185 1.61 17.43 1.40
CA PHE A 185 0.87 16.83 0.29
C PHE A 185 -0.52 16.34 0.74
N ALA A 186 -0.62 15.75 1.93
CA ALA A 186 -1.90 15.40 2.55
C ALA A 186 -2.79 16.63 2.77
N ASP A 187 -2.22 17.76 3.20
CA ASP A 187 -2.94 19.02 3.38
C ASP A 187 -3.48 19.55 2.04
N ALA A 188 -2.77 19.32 0.93
CA ALA A 188 -3.27 19.62 -0.41
C ALA A 188 -4.49 18.75 -0.77
N ALA A 189 -4.44 17.46 -0.47
CA ALA A 189 -5.58 16.57 -0.67
C ALA A 189 -6.77 16.92 0.25
N VAL A 190 -6.53 17.34 1.50
CA VAL A 190 -7.59 17.81 2.42
C VAL A 190 -8.27 19.06 1.87
N ARG A 191 -7.53 20.02 1.32
CA ARG A 191 -8.15 21.22 0.71
C ARG A 191 -8.99 20.89 -0.50
N GLU A 192 -8.54 19.94 -1.32
CA GLU A 192 -9.20 19.58 -2.57
C GLU A 192 -10.44 18.68 -2.37
N PHE A 193 -10.34 17.71 -1.45
CA PHE A 193 -11.30 16.62 -1.29
C PHE A 193 -11.95 16.56 0.10
N GLY A 194 -11.65 17.49 1.00
CA GLY A 194 -12.23 17.54 2.33
C GLY A 194 -13.77 17.65 2.33
N PRO A 195 -14.42 17.59 3.50
CA PRO A 195 -15.87 17.78 3.62
C PRO A 195 -16.35 19.06 2.94
N GLY A 196 -17.33 18.95 2.04
CA GLY A 196 -17.88 20.09 1.28
C GLY A 196 -17.08 20.51 0.04
N ALA A 197 -15.96 19.83 -0.26
CA ALA A 197 -15.18 20.02 -1.49
C ALA A 197 -15.52 18.95 -2.53
N ARG A 198 -14.57 18.60 -3.41
CA ARG A 198 -14.76 17.59 -4.46
C ARG A 198 -15.11 16.22 -3.87
N ALA A 199 -16.05 15.54 -4.51
CA ALA A 199 -16.61 14.27 -4.05
C ALA A 199 -15.96 13.05 -4.72
N GLU A 200 -15.16 13.27 -5.76
CA GLU A 200 -14.45 12.21 -6.46
C GLU A 200 -13.46 11.48 -5.53
N VAL A 201 -13.27 10.19 -5.80
CA VAL A 201 -12.34 9.31 -5.08
C VAL A 201 -11.23 8.82 -6.00
N CYS A 202 -10.13 8.33 -5.43
CA CYS A 202 -9.07 7.71 -6.22
C CYS A 202 -9.56 6.43 -6.90
N GLY A 203 -9.19 6.23 -8.17
CA GLY A 203 -9.38 4.97 -8.88
C GLY A 203 -8.55 3.82 -8.30
N HIS A 204 -7.51 4.09 -7.50
CA HIS A 204 -6.74 3.06 -6.81
C HIS A 204 -6.75 3.33 -5.29
N PRO A 205 -7.64 2.67 -4.52
CA PRO A 205 -7.66 2.75 -3.05
C PRO A 205 -6.31 2.40 -2.46
N GLU A 206 -5.85 3.17 -1.48
CA GLU A 206 -4.58 3.04 -0.76
C GLU A 206 -4.50 4.19 0.25
N VAL A 207 -4.84 5.39 -0.21
CA VAL A 207 -4.76 6.64 0.54
C VAL A 207 -5.61 6.62 1.82
N GLU A 208 -6.69 5.84 1.84
CA GLU A 208 -7.60 5.74 2.97
C GLU A 208 -6.89 5.18 4.21
N MET A 209 -6.16 4.06 4.09
CA MET A 209 -5.39 3.52 5.22
C MET A 209 -4.20 4.41 5.57
N ALA A 210 -3.57 5.03 4.58
CA ALA A 210 -2.41 5.89 4.80
C ALA A 210 -2.78 7.14 5.60
N LEU A 211 -3.89 7.81 5.26
CA LEU A 211 -4.41 8.96 5.98
C LEU A 211 -4.79 8.64 7.43
N VAL A 212 -5.33 7.44 7.69
CA VAL A 212 -5.57 7.00 9.08
C VAL A 212 -4.26 6.82 9.84
N GLU A 213 -3.24 6.24 9.23
CA GLU A 213 -1.91 6.14 9.86
C GLU A 213 -1.26 7.51 10.08
N LEU A 214 -1.47 8.46 9.17
CA LEU A 214 -1.02 9.84 9.34
C LEU A 214 -1.78 10.54 10.47
N HIS A 215 -3.07 10.31 10.61
CA HIS A 215 -3.86 10.77 11.76
C HIS A 215 -3.30 10.21 13.07
N ARG A 216 -3.07 8.89 13.14
CA ARG A 216 -2.48 8.22 14.31
C ARG A 216 -1.11 8.79 14.67
N GLU A 217 -0.33 9.18 13.66
CA GLU A 217 1.02 9.71 13.83
C GLU A 217 1.06 11.18 14.24
N THR A 218 0.13 12.00 13.76
CA THR A 218 0.17 13.46 13.91
C THR A 218 -0.89 14.03 14.86
N GLY A 219 -1.95 13.27 15.13
CA GLY A 219 -3.14 13.72 15.85
C GLY A 219 -4.06 14.62 15.03
N GLU A 220 -3.75 14.90 13.75
CA GLU A 220 -4.55 15.79 12.92
C GLU A 220 -5.84 15.09 12.45
N ARG A 221 -6.99 15.62 12.88
CA ARG A 221 -8.30 15.02 12.66
C ARG A 221 -8.74 15.11 11.19
N ALA A 222 -8.31 16.15 10.47
CA ALA A 222 -8.69 16.34 9.08
C ALA A 222 -8.28 15.17 8.17
N TYR A 223 -7.18 14.46 8.49
CA TYR A 223 -6.76 13.27 7.75
C TYR A 223 -7.73 12.08 7.95
N LEU A 224 -8.19 11.84 9.19
CA LEU A 224 -9.19 10.81 9.48
C LEU A 224 -10.55 11.14 8.84
N ASP A 225 -10.96 12.40 8.88
CA ASP A 225 -12.22 12.85 8.27
C ASP A 225 -12.18 12.68 6.75
N LEU A 226 -11.04 12.99 6.11
CA LEU A 226 -10.84 12.74 4.68
C LEU A 226 -10.85 11.25 4.33
N ALA A 227 -10.14 10.42 5.10
CA ALA A 227 -10.15 8.97 4.92
C ALA A 227 -11.57 8.38 5.02
N SER A 228 -12.33 8.81 6.03
CA SER A 228 -13.72 8.41 6.23
C SER A 228 -14.59 8.83 5.05
N ALA A 229 -14.43 10.07 4.58
CA ALA A 229 -15.17 10.58 3.44
C ALA A 229 -14.85 9.79 2.15
N PHE A 230 -13.60 9.39 1.90
CA PHE A 230 -13.26 8.58 0.74
C PHE A 230 -13.89 7.17 0.79
N VAL A 231 -13.90 6.53 1.96
CA VAL A 231 -14.58 5.24 2.14
C VAL A 231 -16.09 5.37 1.88
N ASP A 232 -16.71 6.42 2.41
CA ASP A 232 -18.16 6.64 2.29
C ASP A 232 -18.60 7.06 0.88
N ARG A 233 -17.79 7.86 0.18
CA ARG A 233 -18.09 8.33 -1.18
C ARG A 233 -17.95 7.22 -2.22
N ARG A 234 -17.07 6.25 -1.99
CA ARG A 234 -16.86 5.14 -2.92
C ARG A 234 -18.11 4.27 -3.03
N GLY A 235 -18.44 3.86 -4.25
CA GLY A 235 -19.63 3.08 -4.55
C GLY A 235 -20.79 3.88 -5.15
N HIS A 236 -20.55 5.15 -5.49
CA HIS A 236 -21.57 6.08 -5.99
C HIS A 236 -21.31 6.53 -7.44
N GLY A 237 -20.42 5.85 -8.17
CA GLY A 237 -20.14 6.13 -9.57
C GLY A 237 -19.42 7.47 -9.80
N THR A 238 -18.55 7.88 -8.88
CA THR A 238 -17.78 9.13 -8.98
C THR A 238 -16.48 8.95 -9.77
N VAL A 239 -16.01 7.72 -9.97
CA VAL A 239 -14.83 7.41 -10.77
C VAL A 239 -15.22 7.30 -12.25
N ALA A 240 -14.53 8.02 -13.12
CA ALA A 240 -14.81 8.00 -14.55
C ALA A 240 -14.49 6.62 -15.18
N THR A 241 -15.53 5.88 -15.58
CA THR A 241 -15.39 4.59 -16.27
C THR A 241 -15.24 4.80 -17.78
N ARG A 242 -14.02 4.69 -18.30
CA ARG A 242 -13.74 4.77 -19.75
C ARG A 242 -13.34 3.42 -20.33
N ILE A 243 -12.33 2.81 -19.71
CA ILE A 243 -11.71 1.56 -20.17
C ILE A 243 -12.18 0.40 -19.28
N PHE A 244 -12.21 0.62 -17.97
CA PHE A 244 -12.58 -0.38 -16.98
C PHE A 244 -14.00 -0.10 -16.41
N PRO A 245 -14.74 -1.16 -16.05
CA PRO A 245 -16.06 -1.02 -15.42
C PRO A 245 -15.95 -0.51 -13.97
N ALA A 246 -17.06 -0.08 -13.38
CA ALA A 246 -17.07 0.51 -12.03
C ALA A 246 -16.56 -0.48 -10.96
N GLU A 247 -16.82 -1.77 -11.13
CA GLU A 247 -16.37 -2.85 -10.25
C GLU A 247 -14.84 -2.90 -10.13
N TYR A 248 -14.11 -2.62 -11.22
CA TYR A 248 -12.64 -2.57 -11.22
C TYR A 248 -12.09 -1.60 -10.17
N PHE A 249 -12.79 -0.48 -9.98
CA PHE A 249 -12.47 0.60 -9.04
C PHE A 249 -13.19 0.47 -7.68
N GLN A 250 -13.94 -0.62 -7.47
CA GLN A 250 -14.82 -0.83 -6.31
C GLN A 250 -15.86 0.29 -6.16
N ASP A 251 -16.29 0.91 -7.26
CA ASP A 251 -17.18 2.06 -7.27
C ASP A 251 -18.63 1.71 -7.70
N ALA A 252 -18.94 0.42 -7.83
CA ALA A 252 -20.25 -0.09 -8.20
C ALA A 252 -21.25 -0.16 -7.02
N HIS A 253 -20.76 -0.34 -5.79
CA HIS A 253 -21.57 -0.45 -4.58
C HIS A 253 -20.90 0.28 -3.41
N PRO A 254 -21.67 0.97 -2.55
CA PRO A 254 -21.12 1.47 -1.29
C PRO A 254 -20.46 0.34 -0.51
N PHE A 255 -19.31 0.59 0.12
CA PHE A 255 -18.53 -0.47 0.78
C PHE A 255 -19.37 -1.29 1.77
N ARG A 256 -20.25 -0.61 2.55
CA ARG A 256 -21.16 -1.25 3.52
C ARG A 256 -22.18 -2.19 2.88
N GLU A 257 -22.57 -1.90 1.64
CA GLU A 257 -23.60 -2.62 0.88
C GLU A 257 -23.01 -3.63 -0.11
N MET A 258 -21.69 -3.66 -0.26
CA MET A 258 -21.01 -4.56 -1.17
C MET A 258 -21.35 -6.03 -0.81
N PRO A 259 -21.88 -6.81 -1.78
CA PRO A 259 -22.32 -8.18 -1.51
C PRO A 259 -21.15 -9.17 -1.40
N ALA A 260 -20.06 -8.90 -2.11
CA ALA A 260 -18.84 -9.71 -2.13
C ALA A 260 -17.66 -8.88 -2.66
N VAL A 261 -16.43 -9.30 -2.35
CA VAL A 261 -15.22 -8.67 -2.90
C VAL A 261 -15.16 -8.84 -4.43
N THR A 262 -14.81 -7.78 -5.16
CA THR A 262 -14.85 -7.74 -6.63
C THR A 262 -13.80 -6.77 -7.20
N GLY A 263 -13.64 -6.79 -8.53
CA GLY A 263 -12.73 -5.90 -9.25
C GLY A 263 -11.27 -6.27 -9.05
N HIS A 264 -10.38 -5.30 -9.23
CA HIS A 264 -8.95 -5.50 -9.07
C HIS A 264 -8.58 -5.93 -7.64
N ALA A 265 -7.79 -7.00 -7.51
CA ALA A 265 -7.52 -7.64 -6.22
C ALA A 265 -6.84 -6.71 -5.20
N VAL A 266 -5.77 -6.00 -5.60
CA VAL A 266 -5.05 -5.05 -4.72
C VAL A 266 -5.97 -3.91 -4.27
N ARG A 267 -6.62 -3.23 -5.22
CA ARG A 267 -7.53 -2.11 -4.94
C ARG A 267 -8.59 -2.49 -3.89
N MET A 268 -9.23 -3.65 -4.08
CA MET A 268 -10.24 -4.14 -3.15
C MET A 268 -9.68 -4.39 -1.74
N ALA A 269 -8.54 -5.06 -1.64
CA ALA A 269 -7.93 -5.37 -0.35
C ALA A 269 -7.35 -4.14 0.37
N TYR A 270 -6.78 -3.18 -0.36
CA TYR A 270 -6.33 -1.88 0.18
C TYR A 270 -7.51 -1.03 0.66
N LEU A 271 -8.61 -0.97 -0.11
CA LEU A 271 -9.84 -0.33 0.33
C LEU A 271 -10.36 -0.94 1.63
N ALA A 272 -10.40 -2.27 1.71
CA ALA A 272 -10.89 -2.97 2.88
C ALA A 272 -9.97 -2.78 4.11
N ALA A 273 -8.66 -2.70 3.91
CA ALA A 273 -7.71 -2.30 4.95
C ALA A 273 -8.01 -0.88 5.46
N GLY A 274 -8.18 0.10 4.56
CA GLY A 274 -8.53 1.48 4.91
C GLY A 274 -9.89 1.60 5.61
N ALA A 275 -10.92 0.91 5.13
CA ALA A 275 -12.23 0.87 5.76
C ALA A 275 -12.17 0.27 7.18
N THR A 276 -11.34 -0.76 7.39
CA THR A 276 -11.11 -1.34 8.73
C THR A 276 -10.43 -0.35 9.66
N ASP A 277 -9.43 0.40 9.16
CA ASP A 277 -8.76 1.45 9.91
C ASP A 277 -9.71 2.59 10.30
N VAL A 278 -10.53 3.08 9.35
CA VAL A 278 -11.57 4.10 9.61
C VAL A 278 -12.56 3.60 10.65
N ALA A 279 -13.08 2.38 10.49
CA ALA A 279 -14.04 1.81 11.43
C ALA A 279 -13.44 1.69 12.84
N THR A 280 -12.16 1.30 12.92
CA THR A 280 -11.45 1.19 14.19
C THR A 280 -11.31 2.55 14.85
N GLU A 281 -10.84 3.59 14.15
CA GLU A 281 -10.59 4.91 14.76
C GLU A 281 -11.86 5.72 15.04
N THR A 282 -12.94 5.48 14.30
CA THR A 282 -14.22 6.19 14.49
C THR A 282 -15.19 5.45 15.42
N GLY A 283 -14.93 4.16 15.70
CA GLY A 283 -15.87 3.30 16.42
C GLY A 283 -17.11 2.91 15.59
N ASP A 284 -17.04 3.00 14.26
CA ASP A 284 -18.12 2.62 13.35
C ASP A 284 -18.25 1.09 13.27
N ALA A 285 -19.17 0.55 14.08
CA ALA A 285 -19.44 -0.88 14.16
C ALA A 285 -20.01 -1.46 12.86
N ASP A 286 -20.79 -0.68 12.10
CA ASP A 286 -21.42 -1.15 10.86
C ASP A 286 -20.39 -1.28 9.75
N LEU A 287 -19.45 -0.33 9.65
CA LEU A 287 -18.34 -0.40 8.71
C LEU A 287 -17.39 -1.56 9.04
N LEU A 288 -17.09 -1.78 10.33
CA LEU A 288 -16.29 -2.93 10.77
C LEU A 288 -16.99 -4.25 10.43
N ALA A 289 -18.30 -4.36 10.69
CA ALA A 289 -19.08 -5.55 10.37
C ALA A 289 -19.12 -5.84 8.85
N ALA A 290 -19.19 -4.80 8.01
CA ALA A 290 -19.09 -4.95 6.56
C ALA A 290 -17.71 -5.49 6.14
N SER A 291 -16.63 -4.95 6.72
CA SER A 291 -15.28 -5.44 6.47
C SER A 291 -15.11 -6.91 6.86
N VAL A 292 -15.57 -7.30 8.05
CA VAL A 292 -15.54 -8.71 8.51
C VAL A 292 -16.32 -9.62 7.55
N ARG A 293 -17.54 -9.22 7.15
CA ARG A 293 -18.38 -10.00 6.22
C ARG A 293 -17.70 -10.21 4.86
N LEU A 294 -17.11 -9.16 4.31
CA LEU A 294 -16.39 -9.22 3.03
C LEU A 294 -15.15 -10.11 3.13
N PHE A 295 -14.43 -10.07 4.25
CA PHE A 295 -13.27 -10.93 4.50
C PHE A 295 -13.69 -12.41 4.56
N ASP A 296 -14.74 -12.71 5.33
CA ASP A 296 -15.25 -14.07 5.47
C ASP A 296 -15.74 -14.64 4.12
N ASP A 297 -16.39 -13.83 3.29
CA ASP A 297 -16.76 -14.24 1.93
C ASP A 297 -15.52 -14.49 1.05
N ALA A 298 -14.53 -13.60 1.10
CA ALA A 298 -13.28 -13.75 0.35
C ALA A 298 -12.58 -15.06 0.69
N VAL A 299 -12.36 -15.34 1.99
CA VAL A 299 -11.73 -16.57 2.47
C VAL A 299 -12.52 -17.81 2.04
N ARG A 300 -13.85 -17.76 2.15
CA ARG A 300 -14.71 -18.92 1.85
C ARG A 300 -14.79 -19.25 0.36
N THR A 301 -14.69 -18.25 -0.53
CA THR A 301 -15.12 -18.42 -1.92
C THR A 301 -14.13 -17.95 -2.98
N ARG A 302 -13.16 -17.10 -2.63
CA ARG A 302 -12.36 -16.34 -3.61
C ARG A 302 -10.86 -16.34 -3.34
N LEU A 303 -10.41 -16.84 -2.18
CA LEU A 303 -8.99 -17.12 -1.95
C LEU A 303 -8.62 -18.51 -2.47
N TYR A 304 -7.47 -18.59 -3.12
CA TYR A 304 -6.82 -19.86 -3.44
C TYR A 304 -6.34 -20.56 -2.16
N VAL A 305 -6.02 -21.85 -2.26
CA VAL A 305 -5.44 -22.61 -1.14
C VAL A 305 -4.12 -22.01 -0.61
N THR A 306 -3.44 -21.20 -1.43
CA THR A 306 -2.23 -20.44 -1.07
C THR A 306 -2.52 -19.11 -0.36
N GLY A 307 -3.80 -18.76 -0.20
CA GLY A 307 -4.24 -17.42 0.23
C GLY A 307 -4.17 -16.36 -0.88
N GLY A 308 -3.78 -16.71 -2.11
CA GLY A 308 -3.77 -15.77 -3.24
C GLY A 308 -5.17 -15.26 -3.58
N LEU A 309 -5.26 -14.00 -4.00
CA LEU A 309 -6.50 -13.33 -4.40
C LEU A 309 -6.36 -12.80 -5.84
N GLY A 310 -7.39 -12.97 -6.66
CA GLY A 310 -7.38 -12.60 -8.08
C GLY A 310 -7.29 -13.84 -8.96
N SER A 311 -8.41 -14.21 -9.57
CA SER A 311 -8.53 -15.44 -10.38
C SER A 311 -8.59 -15.20 -11.87
N ARG A 312 -8.52 -13.93 -12.31
CA ARG A 312 -8.53 -13.52 -13.70
C ARG A 312 -7.30 -12.65 -14.00
N HIS A 313 -6.54 -13.01 -15.04
CA HIS A 313 -5.48 -12.14 -15.57
C HIS A 313 -6.03 -10.85 -16.16
N SER A 314 -7.21 -10.92 -16.79
CA SER A 314 -7.92 -9.73 -17.25
C SER A 314 -8.22 -8.84 -16.06
N ASP A 315 -7.73 -7.60 -16.14
CA ASP A 315 -7.91 -6.55 -15.14
C ASP A 315 -7.40 -6.92 -13.73
N GLU A 316 -6.57 -7.96 -13.62
CA GLU A 316 -5.95 -8.42 -12.37
C GLU A 316 -7.01 -8.67 -11.28
N ALA A 317 -8.14 -9.23 -11.72
CA ALA A 317 -9.40 -9.13 -11.03
C ALA A 317 -9.79 -10.39 -10.24
N ILE A 318 -10.60 -10.16 -9.23
CA ILE A 318 -11.32 -11.17 -8.47
C ILE A 318 -12.47 -11.70 -9.33
N GLY A 319 -12.51 -13.01 -9.53
CA GLY A 319 -13.60 -13.68 -10.24
C GLY A 319 -14.84 -13.94 -9.37
N ASP A 320 -15.75 -14.72 -9.93
CA ASP A 320 -17.00 -15.10 -9.29
C ASP A 320 -16.73 -16.05 -8.10
N ALA A 321 -17.74 -16.25 -7.24
CA ALA A 321 -17.62 -17.19 -6.13
C ALA A 321 -17.25 -18.60 -6.63
N TYR A 322 -16.20 -19.18 -6.05
CA TYR A 322 -15.61 -20.48 -6.41
C TYR A 322 -14.96 -20.55 -7.79
N GLU A 323 -14.77 -19.42 -8.48
CA GLU A 323 -13.96 -19.34 -9.71
C GLU A 323 -12.47 -19.28 -9.36
N LEU A 324 -11.86 -20.45 -9.14
CA LEU A 324 -10.46 -20.60 -8.73
C LEU A 324 -9.66 -21.52 -9.68
N PRO A 325 -9.55 -21.20 -10.98
CA PRO A 325 -8.77 -22.00 -11.93
C PRO A 325 -7.26 -21.94 -11.62
N SER A 326 -6.61 -23.10 -11.45
CA SER A 326 -5.19 -23.15 -11.08
C SER A 326 -4.25 -22.50 -12.11
N GLU A 327 -4.54 -22.67 -13.41
CA GLU A 327 -3.70 -22.15 -14.51
C GLU A 327 -3.86 -20.64 -14.73
N ARG A 328 -5.05 -20.08 -14.48
CA ARG A 328 -5.34 -18.65 -14.71
C ARG A 328 -5.33 -17.81 -13.45
N SER A 329 -4.86 -18.39 -12.34
CA SER A 329 -4.71 -17.69 -11.09
C SER A 329 -3.72 -16.55 -11.27
N TYR A 330 -4.18 -15.31 -11.08
CA TYR A 330 -3.32 -14.14 -11.11
C TYR A 330 -2.57 -14.05 -9.79
N SER A 331 -3.29 -14.08 -8.66
CA SER A 331 -2.71 -14.11 -7.30
C SER A 331 -1.50 -13.20 -7.14
N GLU A 332 -1.67 -11.92 -7.48
CA GLU A 332 -0.57 -10.95 -7.49
C GLU A 332 0.14 -10.91 -6.13
N THR A 333 1.47 -10.77 -6.13
CA THR A 333 2.24 -10.61 -4.89
C THR A 333 1.77 -9.40 -4.08
N CYS A 334 1.40 -8.29 -4.73
CA CYS A 334 0.82 -7.13 -4.04
C CYS A 334 -0.54 -7.46 -3.42
N ALA A 335 -1.37 -8.27 -4.08
CA ALA A 335 -2.66 -8.69 -3.53
C ALA A 335 -2.47 -9.57 -2.28
N ALA A 336 -1.45 -10.43 -2.26
CA ALA A 336 -1.08 -11.19 -1.07
C ALA A 336 -0.68 -10.26 0.09
N ILE A 337 0.14 -9.23 -0.18
CA ILE A 337 0.50 -8.21 0.82
C ILE A 337 -0.75 -7.47 1.32
N ALA A 338 -1.65 -7.07 0.43
CA ALA A 338 -2.88 -6.36 0.75
C ALA A 338 -3.84 -7.20 1.62
N VAL A 339 -4.00 -8.49 1.32
CA VAL A 339 -4.81 -9.42 2.13
C VAL A 339 -4.19 -9.58 3.53
N MET A 340 -2.87 -9.70 3.64
CA MET A 340 -2.19 -9.72 4.95
C MET A 340 -2.40 -8.41 5.72
N GLN A 341 -2.32 -7.26 5.05
CA GLN A 341 -2.58 -5.95 5.67
C GLN A 341 -4.01 -5.82 6.19
N TRP A 342 -5.00 -6.32 5.44
CA TRP A 342 -6.40 -6.34 5.85
C TRP A 342 -6.65 -7.29 7.02
N ALA A 343 -6.15 -8.53 6.93
CA ALA A 343 -6.26 -9.53 7.98
C ALA A 343 -5.62 -9.05 9.31
N TRP A 344 -4.44 -8.43 9.24
CA TRP A 344 -3.76 -7.88 10.42
C TRP A 344 -4.60 -6.80 11.11
N ARG A 345 -5.23 -5.89 10.34
CA ARG A 345 -6.10 -4.84 10.89
C ARG A 345 -7.37 -5.40 11.51
N LEU A 346 -8.00 -6.39 10.86
CA LEU A 346 -9.16 -7.08 11.43
C LEU A 346 -8.80 -7.79 12.74
N PHE A 347 -7.63 -8.45 12.81
CA PHE A 347 -7.15 -9.03 14.07
C PHE A 347 -6.95 -7.97 15.16
N LEU A 348 -6.35 -6.82 14.85
CA LEU A 348 -6.18 -5.75 15.83
C LEU A 348 -7.51 -5.17 16.31
N ALA A 349 -8.48 -4.99 15.40
CA ALA A 349 -9.79 -4.43 15.70
C ALA A 349 -10.68 -5.38 16.52
N THR A 350 -10.65 -6.68 16.21
CA THR A 350 -11.60 -7.67 16.76
C THR A 350 -10.99 -8.58 17.83
N GLY A 351 -9.67 -8.80 17.79
CA GLY A 351 -8.97 -9.79 18.60
C GLY A 351 -9.23 -11.24 18.19
N GLU A 352 -9.89 -11.49 17.05
CA GLU A 352 -10.21 -12.85 16.60
C GLU A 352 -9.04 -13.52 15.87
N PRO A 353 -8.58 -14.71 16.31
CA PRO A 353 -7.38 -15.35 15.75
C PRO A 353 -7.56 -15.85 14.31
N ARG A 354 -8.79 -16.09 13.84
CA ARG A 354 -9.06 -16.57 12.47
C ARG A 354 -8.47 -15.68 11.38
N PHE A 355 -8.36 -14.38 11.64
CA PHE A 355 -7.72 -13.44 10.71
C PHE A 355 -6.21 -13.71 10.61
N LEU A 356 -5.56 -14.14 11.70
CA LEU A 356 -4.16 -14.54 11.69
C LEU A 356 -3.93 -15.90 11.01
N ASP A 357 -4.89 -16.82 11.05
CA ASP A 357 -4.80 -18.08 10.30
C ASP A 357 -4.73 -17.81 8.78
N THR A 358 -5.54 -16.88 8.28
CA THR A 358 -5.45 -16.41 6.89
C THR A 358 -4.13 -15.67 6.63
N PHE A 359 -3.72 -14.78 7.54
CA PHE A 359 -2.44 -14.08 7.42
C PHE A 359 -1.27 -15.07 7.28
N GLU A 360 -1.19 -16.09 8.13
CA GLU A 360 -0.15 -17.11 8.10
C GLU A 360 -0.19 -17.90 6.79
N THR A 361 -1.39 -18.33 6.37
CA THR A 361 -1.59 -19.04 5.10
C THR A 361 -1.03 -18.24 3.92
N VAL A 362 -1.33 -16.94 3.85
CA VAL A 362 -0.81 -16.07 2.80
C VAL A 362 0.70 -15.88 2.92
N LEU A 363 1.20 -15.60 4.14
CA LEU A 363 2.61 -15.33 4.42
C LEU A 363 3.53 -16.45 3.94
N VAL A 364 3.20 -17.70 4.25
CA VAL A 364 4.06 -18.86 3.93
C VAL A 364 3.79 -19.46 2.55
N ASN A 365 2.82 -18.93 1.80
CA ASN A 365 2.48 -19.38 0.46
C ASN A 365 2.49 -18.24 -0.56
N ALA A 366 1.34 -17.59 -0.83
CA ALA A 366 1.22 -16.60 -1.91
C ALA A 366 2.18 -15.41 -1.79
N TYR A 367 2.53 -14.99 -0.58
CA TYR A 367 3.58 -13.98 -0.36
C TYR A 367 4.98 -14.57 -0.52
N ALA A 368 5.24 -15.74 0.08
CA ALA A 368 6.56 -16.37 0.14
C ALA A 368 7.20 -16.60 -1.24
N VAL A 369 6.37 -16.92 -2.24
CA VAL A 369 6.82 -17.23 -3.60
C VAL A 369 7.11 -15.97 -4.43
N GLY A 370 6.63 -14.80 -4.01
CA GLY A 370 6.79 -13.55 -4.74
C GLY A 370 8.24 -13.06 -4.85
N LEU A 371 9.15 -13.58 -4.00
CA LEU A 371 10.57 -13.25 -4.00
C LEU A 371 11.42 -14.52 -4.19
N SER A 372 12.36 -14.46 -5.13
CA SER A 372 13.30 -15.55 -5.40
C SER A 372 14.19 -15.88 -4.19
N ALA A 373 14.74 -17.10 -4.20
CA ALA A 373 15.65 -17.56 -3.14
C ALA A 373 16.93 -16.71 -3.01
N ASP A 374 17.39 -16.07 -4.10
CA ASP A 374 18.56 -15.18 -4.13
C ASP A 374 18.24 -13.71 -3.84
N GLY A 375 16.95 -13.36 -3.74
CA GLY A 375 16.45 -12.05 -3.33
C GLY A 375 16.42 -10.98 -4.41
N THR A 376 16.66 -11.35 -5.68
CA THR A 376 16.78 -10.39 -6.80
C THR A 376 15.90 -10.73 -8.01
N GLY A 377 14.99 -11.69 -7.86
CA GLY A 377 13.96 -12.03 -8.83
C GLY A 377 12.59 -11.99 -8.16
N PHE A 378 11.56 -11.59 -8.91
CA PHE A 378 10.22 -11.37 -8.38
C PHE A 378 9.18 -12.01 -9.28
N PHE A 379 8.11 -12.51 -8.66
CA PHE A 379 6.88 -12.81 -9.38
C PHE A 379 5.90 -11.66 -9.22
N TYR A 380 5.30 -11.25 -10.35
CA TYR A 380 4.14 -10.39 -10.35
C TYR A 380 2.90 -11.24 -10.02
N ASP A 381 2.56 -12.17 -10.90
CA ASP A 381 1.52 -13.19 -10.74
C ASP A 381 2.06 -14.52 -10.20
N ASN A 382 1.26 -15.21 -9.38
CA ASN A 382 1.64 -16.46 -8.69
C ASN A 382 0.65 -17.60 -9.01
N PRO A 383 0.68 -18.16 -10.24
CA PRO A 383 -0.25 -19.20 -10.65
C PRO A 383 0.01 -20.54 -9.92
N LEU A 384 -1.04 -21.33 -9.72
CA LEU A 384 -0.95 -22.66 -9.07
C LEU A 384 -0.55 -23.77 -10.07
N GLN A 385 -0.63 -23.49 -11.36
CA GLN A 385 -0.22 -24.40 -12.42
C GLN A 385 0.47 -23.62 -13.53
N ARG A 386 1.71 -23.98 -13.85
CA ARG A 386 2.44 -23.43 -15.00
C ARG A 386 2.77 -24.54 -15.99
N ARG A 387 2.37 -24.37 -17.25
CA ARG A 387 2.73 -25.30 -18.33
C ARG A 387 3.86 -24.72 -19.19
N PRO A 388 4.80 -25.53 -19.69
CA PRO A 388 5.92 -25.05 -20.51
C PRO A 388 5.47 -24.38 -21.82
N ASP A 389 4.30 -24.75 -22.34
CA ASP A 389 3.70 -24.24 -23.57
C ASP A 389 2.67 -23.11 -23.33
N HIS A 390 2.46 -22.71 -22.07
CA HIS A 390 1.58 -21.60 -21.72
C HIS A 390 2.36 -20.28 -21.65
N HIS A 391 2.11 -19.40 -22.62
CA HIS A 391 2.60 -18.03 -22.61
C HIS A 391 1.55 -17.12 -21.96
N ALA A 392 1.62 -16.95 -20.64
CA ALA A 392 0.85 -15.91 -19.96
C ALA A 392 1.52 -14.55 -20.25
N GLN A 393 0.72 -13.55 -20.66
CA GLN A 393 1.15 -12.16 -20.69
C GLN A 393 0.48 -11.47 -19.51
N SER A 394 1.27 -10.96 -18.57
CA SER A 394 0.80 -10.27 -17.35
C SER A 394 0.14 -8.91 -17.61
N GLY A 395 -0.07 -8.52 -18.88
CA GLY A 395 -0.64 -7.23 -19.31
C GLY A 395 0.32 -6.04 -19.19
N ALA A 396 1.33 -6.11 -18.31
CA ALA A 396 2.32 -5.07 -18.08
C ALA A 396 3.56 -5.17 -18.98
N GLU A 397 3.88 -6.36 -19.49
CA GLU A 397 5.08 -6.63 -20.29
C GLU A 397 4.98 -6.04 -21.70
N THR A 398 5.93 -5.16 -22.06
CA THR A 398 6.25 -4.91 -23.47
C THR A 398 6.99 -6.12 -24.03
N ARG A 399 6.69 -6.50 -25.28
CA ARG A 399 7.56 -7.39 -26.06
C ARG A 399 8.95 -6.74 -26.16
N ALA A 400 9.86 -7.07 -25.25
CA ALA A 400 11.27 -6.89 -25.51
C ALA A 400 11.69 -8.03 -26.46
N SER A 401 12.08 -7.62 -27.67
CA SER A 401 12.69 -8.46 -28.71
C SER A 401 14.01 -9.06 -28.27
#